data_AF-A0AAU9R236-F1
#
_entry.id   AF-A0AAU9R236-F1
#
_cell.length_a   1.000
_cell.length_b   1.000
_cell.length_c   1.000
_cell.angle_alpha   90.00
_cell.angle_beta   90.00
_cell.angle_gamma   90.00
#
_symmetry.space_group_name_H-M   'P 1'
#
loop_
_entity.id
_entity.type
_entity.pdbx_description
1 polymer ?
#
loop_
_entity_poly.entity_id
_entity_poly.type
_entity_poly.pdbx_seq_one_letter_code
_entity_poly.pdbx_strand_id
1 'polypeptide(L)'
;MLGNDIFEALYDNLEQAVGNAEGFIKEKAQQLSDAASASFEWIWEALQGDFNEDMSTGQIAANALLGLIPIVDQILDCRDLAANCRKIHEEPEDSWAWVALVLTLIGLIPTLGSAVKGVLKIIFLFVRKSGGDMAKALGRSLKPINTFLLDPKVQKVLGNISVPSVLKDVVEKLNSIKSMLSTSTLLNLFDEVINTFKGLIAKLKSLAPDEVITWMESALRSMQYVRTQADKMLPNALKEAIYKLEDLELALKKQIKSLEQPHKALADTKSIHRLDDSVAQIDPHIIRSMKNSQKGIYGEIISDHHMKERGFINLLPEDRQVRKMTDKPRGRGIDGIYQNTNPPPPYVVTETKYRTKAGKYIDDDGIAKDTMLSKTKGSTVNGMSYPPAKQMSDGWIKPRLSEELDYKTFKDITKKEYERWLMIVDESGEVINITKLDKNAKAQGNVKI
;
A
#
# COMPACT_ATOMS: atom_id res chain seq x y z
N MET A 1 15.50 -7.76 23.09
CA MET A 1 14.17 -8.09 23.66
C MET A 1 13.50 -6.87 24.30
N LEU A 2 14.24 -5.98 24.98
CA LEU A 2 13.73 -4.71 25.56
C LEU A 2 13.13 -3.69 24.57
N GLY A 3 13.53 -3.72 23.30
CA GLY A 3 13.07 -2.73 22.31
C GLY A 3 11.61 -2.84 21.87
N ASN A 4 11.03 -4.05 21.92
CA ASN A 4 9.61 -4.22 21.64
C ASN A 4 8.75 -3.68 22.79
N ASP A 5 9.21 -3.81 24.04
CA ASP A 5 8.42 -3.47 25.23
C ASP A 5 8.18 -1.96 25.37
N ILE A 6 9.13 -1.12 24.95
CA ILE A 6 8.97 0.35 24.97
C ILE A 6 8.24 0.86 23.73
N PHE A 7 8.44 0.25 22.56
CA PHE A 7 7.65 0.56 21.37
C PHE A 7 6.17 0.27 21.61
N GLU A 8 5.89 -0.89 22.19
CA GLU A 8 4.55 -1.28 22.64
C GLU A 8 4.06 -0.30 23.71
N ALA A 9 4.90 0.10 24.68
CA ALA A 9 4.51 1.11 25.67
C ALA A 9 4.19 2.50 25.07
N LEU A 10 4.98 3.02 24.13
CA LEU A 10 4.71 4.31 23.48
C LEU A 10 3.48 4.22 22.58
N TYR A 11 3.32 3.10 21.87
CA TYR A 11 2.13 2.82 21.08
C TYR A 11 0.90 2.73 21.99
N ASP A 12 0.96 2.02 23.11
CA ASP A 12 -0.14 1.83 24.07
C ASP A 12 -0.50 3.08 24.85
N ASN A 13 0.47 3.97 25.07
CA ASN A 13 0.27 5.22 25.79
C ASN A 13 0.39 6.45 24.87
N LEU A 14 0.11 6.29 23.57
CA LEU A 14 0.31 7.33 22.56
C LEU A 14 -0.29 8.69 22.95
N GLU A 15 -1.52 8.71 23.47
CA GLU A 15 -2.20 9.93 23.90
C GLU A 15 -1.45 10.67 25.02
N GLN A 16 -0.96 9.92 26.01
CA GLN A 16 -0.18 10.49 27.12
C GLN A 16 1.20 10.96 26.63
N ALA A 17 1.85 10.17 25.77
CA ALA A 17 3.16 10.49 25.20
C ALA A 17 3.11 11.73 24.30
N VAL A 18 2.03 11.93 23.54
CA VAL A 18 1.83 13.14 22.72
C VAL A 18 1.66 14.37 23.61
N GLY A 19 0.93 14.26 24.72
CA GLY A 19 0.69 15.38 25.64
C GLY A 19 1.86 15.74 26.56
N ASN A 20 2.72 14.77 26.92
CA ASN A 20 3.86 14.97 27.83
C ASN A 20 5.02 14.01 27.51
N ALA A 21 5.63 14.18 26.33
CA ALA A 21 6.69 13.29 25.84
C ALA A 21 7.89 13.18 26.79
N GLU A 22 8.42 14.32 27.28
CA GLU A 22 9.60 14.33 28.17
C GLU A 22 9.32 13.62 29.49
N GLY A 23 8.16 13.91 30.11
CA GLY A 23 7.76 13.27 31.36
C GLY A 23 7.53 11.78 31.21
N PHE A 24 6.84 11.36 30.14
CA PHE A 24 6.56 9.95 29.87
C PHE A 24 7.84 9.13 29.65
N ILE A 25 8.76 9.65 28.83
CA ILE A 25 10.05 8.98 28.56
C ILE A 25 10.87 8.89 29.85
N LYS A 26 10.92 9.96 30.66
CA LYS A 26 11.64 9.97 31.93
C LYS A 26 11.05 8.97 32.93
N GLU A 27 9.72 8.92 33.05
CA GLU A 27 9.03 7.99 33.94
C GLU A 27 9.28 6.53 33.52
N LYS A 28 9.15 6.22 32.22
CA LYS A 28 9.40 4.86 31.71
C LYS A 28 10.87 4.46 31.84
N ALA A 29 11.80 5.34 31.53
CA ALA A 29 13.23 5.10 31.74
C ALA A 29 13.56 4.79 33.21
N GLN A 30 12.87 5.45 34.15
CA GLN A 30 13.05 5.24 35.58
C GLN A 30 12.35 3.99 36.12
N GLN A 31 11.20 3.60 35.54
CA GLN A 31 10.53 2.32 35.83
C GLN A 31 11.33 1.11 35.32
N LEU A 32 12.08 1.30 34.24
CA LEU A 32 12.94 0.28 33.63
C LEU A 32 14.37 0.26 34.22
N SER A 33 14.58 0.89 35.37
CA SER A 33 15.87 1.10 36.06
C SER A 33 16.47 -0.18 36.68
N ASP A 34 16.75 -1.18 35.83
CA ASP A 34 17.99 -1.98 35.80
C ASP A 34 18.61 -1.98 34.38
N ALA A 35 17.95 -1.36 33.39
CA ALA A 35 18.31 -1.36 31.97
C ALA A 35 18.31 0.04 31.35
N ALA A 36 18.69 1.07 32.12
CA ALA A 36 18.71 2.47 31.66
C ALA A 36 19.54 2.68 30.37
N SER A 37 20.57 1.87 30.16
CA SER A 37 21.40 1.83 28.95
C SER A 37 20.69 1.25 27.71
N ALA A 38 19.74 0.33 27.89
CA ALA A 38 19.04 -0.35 26.79
C ALA A 38 17.86 0.47 26.22
N SER A 39 17.46 1.55 26.91
CA SER A 39 16.30 2.39 26.58
C SER A 39 16.51 3.29 25.36
N PHE A 40 17.75 3.47 24.89
CA PHE A 40 18.06 4.22 23.67
C PHE A 40 18.62 3.32 22.56
N GLU A 41 19.15 2.14 22.90
CA GLU A 41 19.56 1.12 21.92
C GLU A 41 18.42 0.70 20.99
N TRP A 42 17.15 0.74 21.40
CA TRP A 42 16.04 0.31 20.53
C TRP A 42 15.47 1.41 19.63
N ILE A 43 15.43 2.68 20.09
CA ILE A 43 15.23 3.82 19.17
C ILE A 43 16.32 3.67 18.11
N TRP A 44 17.55 3.44 18.56
CA TRP A 44 18.73 3.30 17.74
C TRP A 44 18.75 2.06 16.80
N GLU A 45 18.32 0.88 17.23
CA GLU A 45 18.20 -0.35 16.44
C GLU A 45 17.02 -0.27 15.45
N ALA A 46 15.91 0.37 15.82
CA ALA A 46 14.86 0.73 14.86
C ALA A 46 15.36 1.76 13.84
N LEU A 47 16.18 2.73 14.27
CA LEU A 47 16.83 3.72 13.40
C LEU A 47 17.86 3.09 12.43
N GLN A 48 18.54 2.00 12.82
CA GLN A 48 19.47 1.24 11.96
C GLN A 48 18.77 0.17 11.10
N GLY A 49 17.78 -0.53 11.66
CA GLY A 49 17.02 -1.59 11.00
C GLY A 49 16.04 -1.09 9.94
N ASP A 50 15.60 0.17 10.01
CA ASP A 50 14.71 0.79 9.01
C ASP A 50 15.41 1.34 7.76
N PHE A 51 16.74 1.19 7.66
CA PHE A 51 17.39 1.17 6.35
C PHE A 51 17.08 -0.12 5.56
N ASN A 52 16.23 -0.98 6.10
CA ASN A 52 15.60 -2.03 5.33
C ASN A 52 14.75 -1.41 4.21
N GLU A 53 15.18 -1.59 2.97
CA GLU A 53 14.41 -1.18 1.80
C GLU A 53 13.03 -1.88 1.74
N ASP A 54 12.84 -2.96 2.49
CA ASP A 54 11.65 -3.80 2.53
C ASP A 54 10.81 -3.65 3.81
N MET A 55 10.72 -2.44 4.38
CA MET A 55 9.78 -2.17 5.47
C MET A 55 8.33 -2.53 5.10
N SER A 56 7.66 -3.29 5.97
CA SER A 56 6.24 -3.62 5.81
C SER A 56 5.34 -2.39 5.96
N THR A 57 4.12 -2.47 5.43
CA THR A 57 3.11 -1.40 5.56
C THR A 57 2.84 -1.03 7.02
N GLY A 58 2.76 -2.03 7.92
CA GLY A 58 2.52 -1.80 9.34
C GLY A 58 3.67 -1.03 10.00
N GLN A 59 4.92 -1.35 9.67
CA GLN A 59 6.09 -0.64 10.20
C GLN A 59 6.14 0.81 9.71
N ILE A 60 5.87 1.06 8.43
CA ILE A 60 5.84 2.44 7.88
C ILE A 60 4.75 3.26 8.56
N ALA A 61 3.57 2.68 8.76
CA ALA A 61 2.45 3.35 9.43
C ALA A 61 2.75 3.59 10.92
N ALA A 62 3.37 2.63 11.60
CA ALA A 62 3.74 2.77 12.99
C ALA A 62 4.83 3.84 13.20
N ASN A 63 5.77 3.99 12.27
CA ASN A 63 6.72 5.10 12.28
C ASN A 63 6.05 6.46 12.12
N ALA A 64 5.06 6.57 11.23
CA ALA A 64 4.29 7.80 11.07
C ALA A 64 3.50 8.13 12.35
N LEU A 65 2.97 7.11 13.02
CA LEU A 65 2.30 7.23 14.32
C LEU A 65 3.25 7.68 15.43
N LEU A 66 4.45 7.10 15.52
CA LEU A 66 5.46 7.54 16.49
C LEU A 66 5.91 8.98 16.25
N GLY A 67 5.94 9.42 14.99
CA GLY A 67 6.15 10.81 14.62
C GLY A 67 5.08 11.79 15.10
N LEU A 68 4.00 11.33 15.75
CA LEU A 68 3.06 12.20 16.44
C LEU A 68 3.62 12.68 17.81
N ILE A 69 4.58 11.94 18.39
CA ILE A 69 5.20 12.28 19.67
C ILE A 69 6.35 13.26 19.40
N PRO A 70 6.30 14.52 19.91
CA PRO A 70 7.22 15.58 19.47
C PRO A 70 8.73 15.25 19.54
N ILE A 71 9.19 14.59 20.60
CA ILE A 71 10.61 14.21 20.75
C ILE A 71 10.99 13.11 19.78
N VAL A 72 10.11 12.13 19.59
CA VAL A 72 10.34 11.01 18.68
C VAL A 72 10.33 11.52 17.23
N ASP A 73 9.44 12.46 16.91
CA ASP A 73 9.38 13.15 15.61
C ASP A 73 10.70 13.83 15.27
N GLN A 74 11.31 14.56 16.23
CA GLN A 74 12.61 15.20 16.03
C GLN A 74 13.74 14.18 15.79
N ILE A 75 13.71 13.04 16.47
CA ILE A 75 14.70 11.98 16.27
C ILE A 75 14.54 11.34 14.88
N LEU A 76 13.30 11.04 14.46
CA LEU A 76 12.99 10.50 13.14
C LEU A 76 13.40 11.48 12.01
N ASP A 77 13.19 12.77 12.24
CA ASP A 77 13.61 13.84 11.33
C ASP A 77 15.13 13.90 11.18
N CYS A 78 15.85 13.83 12.30
CA CYS A 78 17.31 13.80 12.30
C CYS A 78 17.86 12.55 11.60
N ARG A 79 17.21 11.40 11.76
CA ARG A 79 17.54 10.17 11.04
C ARG A 79 17.42 10.36 9.54
N ASP A 80 16.25 10.80 9.08
CA ASP A 80 15.99 10.96 7.65
C ASP A 80 16.99 11.95 7.03
N LEU A 81 17.33 13.02 7.75
CA LEU A 81 18.36 13.97 7.32
C LEU A 81 19.76 13.36 7.29
N ALA A 82 20.15 12.59 8.33
CA ALA A 82 21.44 11.90 8.39
C ALA A 82 21.60 10.90 7.24
N ALA A 83 20.54 10.16 6.91
CA ALA A 83 20.50 9.23 5.79
C ALA A 83 20.77 9.92 4.45
N ASN A 84 20.05 11.02 4.17
CA ASN A 84 20.26 11.79 2.93
C ASN A 84 21.67 12.40 2.90
N CYS A 85 22.14 12.94 4.02
CA CYS A 85 23.48 13.54 4.08
C CYS A 85 24.59 12.49 3.89
N ARG A 86 24.40 11.28 4.41
CA ARG A 86 25.32 10.16 4.20
C ARG A 86 25.35 9.75 2.72
N LYS A 87 24.18 9.59 2.09
CA LYS A 87 24.09 9.26 0.66
C LYS A 87 24.79 10.31 -0.21
N ILE A 88 24.60 11.60 0.10
CA ILE A 88 25.29 12.70 -0.60
C ILE A 88 26.80 12.68 -0.30
N HIS A 89 27.22 12.35 0.92
CA HIS A 89 28.63 12.26 1.24
C HIS A 89 29.34 11.14 0.45
N GLU A 90 28.65 10.01 0.25
CA GLU A 90 29.13 8.88 -0.56
C GLU A 90 29.09 9.21 -2.07
N GLU A 91 28.05 9.91 -2.53
CA GLU A 91 27.81 10.25 -3.95
C GLU A 91 27.45 11.75 -4.12
N PRO A 92 28.42 12.68 -3.99
CA PRO A 92 28.14 14.12 -3.93
C PRO A 92 27.60 14.72 -5.22
N GLU A 93 27.85 14.07 -6.35
CA GLU A 93 27.40 14.49 -7.68
C GLU A 93 26.02 13.89 -8.06
N ASP A 94 25.44 13.02 -7.22
CA ASP A 94 24.09 12.48 -7.45
C ASP A 94 23.03 13.56 -7.25
N SER A 95 22.57 14.12 -8.38
CA SER A 95 21.52 15.14 -8.41
C SER A 95 20.24 14.69 -7.71
N TRP A 96 19.89 13.40 -7.76
CA TRP A 96 18.70 12.89 -7.10
C TRP A 96 18.85 12.85 -5.58
N ALA A 97 20.03 12.52 -5.05
CA ALA A 97 20.30 12.58 -3.62
C ALA A 97 20.06 14.00 -3.04
N TRP A 98 20.42 15.05 -3.81
CA TRP A 98 20.12 16.44 -3.45
C TRP A 98 18.63 16.78 -3.52
N VAL A 99 17.90 16.27 -4.52
CA VAL A 99 16.43 16.42 -4.59
C VAL A 99 15.76 15.72 -3.40
N ALA A 100 16.23 14.52 -3.04
CA ALA A 100 15.74 13.78 -1.88
C ALA A 100 16.01 14.51 -0.56
N LEU A 101 17.16 15.19 -0.43
CA LEU A 101 17.45 16.09 0.68
C LEU A 101 16.45 17.25 0.74
N VAL A 102 16.15 17.91 -0.39
CA VAL A 102 15.15 18.99 -0.44
C VAL A 102 13.78 18.51 0.02
N LEU A 103 13.30 17.37 -0.51
CA LEU A 103 12.02 16.78 -0.11
C LEU A 103 12.01 16.43 1.38
N THR A 104 13.14 15.94 1.90
CA THR A 104 13.30 15.65 3.33
C THR A 104 13.16 16.92 4.16
N LEU A 105 13.90 17.98 3.83
CA LEU A 105 13.82 19.29 4.51
C LEU A 105 12.39 19.84 4.50
N ILE A 106 11.66 19.73 3.38
CA ILE A 106 10.26 20.15 3.28
C ILE A 106 9.37 19.37 4.27
N GLY A 107 9.62 18.08 4.43
CA GLY A 107 8.93 17.25 5.43
C GLY A 107 9.21 17.66 6.89
N LEU A 108 10.26 18.44 7.15
CA LEU A 108 10.64 18.89 8.49
C LEU A 108 9.94 20.19 8.93
N ILE A 109 9.23 20.87 8.02
CA ILE A 109 8.56 22.15 8.32
C ILE A 109 7.54 21.95 9.46
N PRO A 110 7.70 22.60 10.62
CA PRO A 110 6.86 22.33 11.80
C PRO A 110 5.37 22.72 11.64
N THR A 111 5.06 23.68 10.77
CA THR A 111 3.73 24.31 10.65
C THR A 111 2.72 23.53 9.80
N LEU A 112 3.07 22.30 9.39
CA LEU A 112 2.25 21.46 8.51
C LEU A 112 1.11 20.74 9.24
N GLY A 113 1.25 20.52 10.55
CA GLY A 113 0.33 19.71 11.35
C GLY A 113 0.68 18.22 11.29
N SER A 114 0.47 17.50 12.39
CA SER A 114 1.03 16.15 12.57
C SER A 114 0.46 15.11 11.60
N ALA A 115 -0.83 15.19 11.25
CA ALA A 115 -1.47 14.31 10.25
C ALA A 115 -0.84 14.47 8.86
N VAL A 116 -0.74 15.72 8.40
CA VAL A 116 -0.16 16.08 7.09
C VAL A 116 1.32 15.68 7.05
N LYS A 117 2.07 15.96 8.12
CA LYS A 117 3.49 15.58 8.22
C LYS A 117 3.66 14.06 8.14
N GLY A 118 2.85 13.28 8.87
CA GLY A 118 2.85 11.83 8.79
C GLY A 118 2.60 11.32 7.37
N VAL A 119 1.59 11.86 6.67
CA VAL A 119 1.28 11.50 5.28
C VAL A 119 2.41 11.87 4.32
N LEU A 120 2.95 13.09 4.42
CA LEU A 120 4.05 13.54 3.56
C LEU A 120 5.32 12.70 3.76
N LYS A 121 5.66 12.35 5.01
CA LYS A 121 6.79 11.46 5.32
C LYS A 121 6.65 10.11 4.63
N ILE A 122 5.46 9.49 4.69
CA ILE A 122 5.18 8.22 4.00
C ILE A 122 5.32 8.41 2.48
N ILE A 123 4.73 9.45 1.89
CA ILE A 123 4.83 9.70 0.44
C ILE A 123 6.29 9.86 0.04
N PHE A 124 7.06 10.71 0.72
CA PHE A 124 8.45 11.00 0.39
C PHE A 124 9.37 9.79 0.58
N LEU A 125 9.07 8.89 1.51
CA LEU A 125 9.73 7.58 1.59
C LEU A 125 9.55 6.80 0.28
N PHE A 126 8.33 6.70 -0.24
CA PHE A 126 8.08 5.98 -1.50
C PHE A 126 8.57 6.72 -2.74
N VAL A 127 8.66 8.05 -2.70
CA VAL A 127 9.31 8.84 -3.75
C VAL A 127 10.78 8.47 -3.86
N ARG A 128 11.49 8.41 -2.73
CA ARG A 128 12.88 7.96 -2.65
C ARG A 128 13.03 6.54 -3.23
N LYS A 129 12.17 5.60 -2.82
CA LYS A 129 12.15 4.20 -3.32
C LYS A 129 11.72 4.03 -4.78
N SER A 130 11.10 5.06 -5.38
CA SER A 130 10.59 5.00 -6.75
C SER A 130 11.44 5.82 -7.73
N GLY A 131 12.62 6.31 -7.31
CA GLY A 131 13.49 7.12 -8.15
C GLY A 131 12.83 8.43 -8.63
N GLY A 132 11.90 8.99 -7.84
CA GLY A 132 11.23 10.24 -8.18
C GLY A 132 9.95 10.13 -9.03
N ASP A 133 9.43 8.92 -9.26
CA ASP A 133 8.10 8.72 -9.85
C ASP A 133 6.99 8.98 -8.79
N MET A 134 6.33 10.13 -8.89
CA MET A 134 5.31 10.58 -7.93
C MET A 134 4.02 9.77 -7.98
N ALA A 135 3.60 9.33 -9.15
CA ALA A 135 2.37 8.56 -9.30
C ALA A 135 2.54 7.16 -8.71
N LYS A 136 3.67 6.52 -9.00
CA LYS A 136 4.06 5.23 -8.41
C LYS A 136 4.27 5.33 -6.91
N ALA A 137 4.92 6.40 -6.45
CA ALA A 137 5.14 6.66 -5.04
C ALA A 137 3.83 6.84 -4.28
N LEU A 138 2.91 7.65 -4.81
CA LEU A 138 1.59 7.85 -4.22
C LEU A 138 0.80 6.53 -4.19
N GLY A 139 0.74 5.79 -5.29
CA GLY A 139 0.03 4.51 -5.33
C GLY A 139 0.55 3.49 -4.30
N ARG A 140 1.86 3.50 -4.00
CA ARG A 140 2.47 2.64 -2.98
C ARG A 140 2.28 3.17 -1.55
N SER A 141 2.16 4.48 -1.38
CA SER A 141 1.98 5.10 -0.06
C SER A 141 0.54 5.03 0.46
N LEU A 142 -0.47 4.87 -0.39
CA LEU A 142 -1.89 4.86 0.03
C LEU A 142 -2.21 3.85 1.13
N LYS A 143 -1.67 2.64 1.05
CA LYS A 143 -1.96 1.61 2.05
C LYS A 143 -1.32 1.93 3.40
N PRO A 144 -0.03 2.29 3.50
CA PRO A 144 0.52 2.83 4.75
C PRO A 144 -0.16 4.09 5.25
N ILE A 145 -0.57 5.01 4.36
CA ILE A 145 -1.35 6.20 4.73
C ILE A 145 -2.68 5.80 5.38
N ASN A 146 -3.43 4.88 4.77
CA ASN A 146 -4.68 4.39 5.32
C ASN A 146 -4.46 3.67 6.65
N THR A 147 -3.41 2.85 6.75
CA THR A 147 -3.07 2.13 7.99
C THR A 147 -2.75 3.11 9.12
N PHE A 148 -1.98 4.16 8.83
CA PHE A 148 -1.67 5.22 9.78
C PHE A 148 -2.91 6.03 10.16
N LEU A 149 -3.62 6.58 9.18
CA LEU A 149 -4.74 7.48 9.44
C LEU A 149 -5.92 6.77 10.09
N LEU A 150 -6.21 5.52 9.73
CA LEU A 150 -7.32 4.75 10.29
C LEU A 150 -6.97 4.01 11.59
N ASP A 151 -5.72 4.10 12.07
CA ASP A 151 -5.36 3.52 13.36
C ASP A 151 -6.23 4.15 14.48
N PRO A 152 -6.91 3.36 15.32
CA PRO A 152 -7.80 3.88 16.36
C PRO A 152 -7.14 4.87 17.32
N LYS A 153 -5.84 4.70 17.61
CA LYS A 153 -5.08 5.58 18.50
C LYS A 153 -4.77 6.90 17.81
N VAL A 154 -4.44 6.85 16.51
CA VAL A 154 -4.26 8.05 15.68
C VAL A 154 -5.57 8.84 15.57
N GLN A 155 -6.69 8.15 15.34
CA GLN A 155 -8.03 8.77 15.31
C GLN A 155 -8.38 9.45 16.63
N LYS A 156 -8.00 8.84 17.77
CA LYS A 156 -8.20 9.42 19.11
C LYS A 156 -7.35 10.66 19.34
N VAL A 157 -6.07 10.63 18.95
CA VAL A 157 -5.13 11.76 19.12
C VAL A 157 -5.48 12.93 18.20
N LEU A 158 -5.87 12.65 16.95
CA LEU A 158 -6.07 13.67 15.92
C LEU A 158 -7.53 14.11 15.75
N GLY A 159 -8.48 13.48 16.44
CA GLY A 159 -9.87 13.93 16.52
C GLY A 159 -10.75 13.50 15.35
N ASN A 160 -10.87 12.20 15.09
CA ASN A 160 -11.78 11.61 14.09
C ASN A 160 -11.61 12.17 12.67
N ILE A 161 -10.37 12.18 12.18
CA ILE A 161 -10.01 12.66 10.85
C ILE A 161 -10.40 11.66 9.75
N SER A 162 -10.78 12.16 8.57
CA SER A 162 -11.02 11.30 7.40
C SER A 162 -9.81 11.28 6.48
N VAL A 163 -9.57 10.16 5.79
CA VAL A 163 -8.49 10.09 4.79
C VAL A 163 -8.63 11.18 3.71
N PRO A 164 -9.81 11.39 3.08
CA PRO A 164 -9.94 12.43 2.06
C PRO A 164 -9.68 13.84 2.60
N SER A 165 -10.10 14.16 3.83
CA SER A 165 -9.85 15.49 4.41
C SER A 165 -8.35 15.72 4.62
N VAL A 166 -7.63 14.75 5.18
CA VAL A 166 -6.17 14.89 5.38
C VAL A 166 -5.45 15.01 4.04
N LEU A 167 -5.85 14.27 3.00
CA LEU A 167 -5.25 14.40 1.67
C LEU A 167 -5.51 15.79 1.05
N LYS A 168 -6.68 16.40 1.30
CA LYS A 168 -6.93 17.79 0.92
C LYS A 168 -6.02 18.76 1.68
N ASP A 169 -5.88 18.58 2.99
CA ASP A 169 -4.98 19.39 3.81
C ASP A 169 -3.53 19.28 3.30
N VAL A 170 -3.09 18.09 2.89
CA VAL A 170 -1.78 17.89 2.25
C VAL A 170 -1.68 18.72 0.97
N VAL A 171 -2.68 18.69 0.09
CA VAL A 171 -2.69 19.49 -1.15
C VAL A 171 -2.64 21.00 -0.86
N GLU A 172 -3.40 21.47 0.13
CA GLU A 172 -3.39 22.88 0.53
C GLU A 172 -2.03 23.31 1.09
N LYS A 173 -1.44 22.47 1.96
CA LYS A 173 -0.12 22.71 2.55
C LYS A 173 0.98 22.66 1.50
N LEU A 174 0.93 21.75 0.53
CA LEU A 174 1.88 21.70 -0.59
C LEU A 174 1.87 23.01 -1.38
N ASN A 175 0.70 23.59 -1.65
CA ASN A 175 0.60 24.88 -2.33
C ASN A 175 1.21 26.02 -1.52
N SER A 176 0.91 26.08 -0.23
CA SER A 176 1.49 27.06 0.68
C SER A 176 3.01 26.95 0.72
N ILE A 177 3.55 25.74 0.91
CA ILE A 177 5.00 25.49 0.92
C ILE A 177 5.64 25.95 -0.38
N LYS A 178 5.12 25.54 -1.55
CA LYS A 178 5.70 25.90 -2.85
C LYS A 178 5.86 27.42 -3.03
N SER A 179 4.90 28.22 -2.56
CA SER A 179 4.99 29.68 -2.63
C SER A 179 6.06 30.31 -1.73
N MET A 180 6.47 29.61 -0.68
CA MET A 180 7.45 30.09 0.30
C MET A 180 8.86 29.52 0.07
N LEU A 181 8.99 28.49 -0.76
CA LEU A 181 10.27 27.82 -0.98
C LEU A 181 11.24 28.69 -1.78
N SER A 182 12.42 28.87 -1.19
CA SER A 182 13.58 29.46 -1.82
C SER A 182 14.83 28.74 -1.32
N THR A 183 15.96 28.89 -2.02
CA THR A 183 17.24 28.34 -1.57
C THR A 183 17.59 28.84 -0.18
N SER A 184 17.40 30.13 0.11
CA SER A 184 17.66 30.71 1.44
C SER A 184 16.79 30.10 2.52
N THR A 185 15.50 29.86 2.25
CA THR A 185 14.58 29.22 3.20
C THR A 185 15.03 27.80 3.53
N LEU A 186 15.45 27.02 2.53
CA LEU A 186 15.96 25.66 2.74
C LEU A 186 17.29 25.63 3.49
N LEU A 187 18.20 26.56 3.19
CA LEU A 187 19.47 26.69 3.91
C LEU A 187 19.24 27.01 5.39
N ASN A 188 18.36 27.97 5.68
CA ASN A 188 17.99 28.34 7.05
C ASN A 188 17.35 27.16 7.78
N LEU A 189 16.44 26.44 7.13
CA LEU A 189 15.82 25.25 7.71
C LEU A 189 16.86 24.15 8.00
N PHE A 190 17.83 23.96 7.11
CA PHE A 190 18.91 23.01 7.33
C PHE A 190 19.80 23.43 8.54
N ASP A 191 20.10 24.72 8.68
CA ASP A 191 20.84 25.25 9.83
C ASP A 191 20.07 25.07 11.15
N GLU A 192 18.76 25.32 11.15
CA GLU A 192 17.88 25.09 12.30
C GLU A 192 17.86 23.62 12.74
N VAL A 193 17.79 22.70 11.78
CA VAL A 193 17.79 21.25 12.08
C VAL A 193 19.15 20.80 12.61
N ILE A 194 20.26 21.28 12.03
CA ILE A 194 21.61 21.00 12.54
C ILE A 194 21.75 21.48 13.99
N ASN A 195 21.22 22.67 14.32
CA ASN A 195 21.27 23.21 15.68
C ASN A 195 20.36 22.42 16.65
N THR A 196 19.19 22.01 16.20
CA THR A 196 18.29 21.14 16.95
C THR A 196 18.97 19.81 17.27
N PHE A 197 19.65 19.21 16.29
CA PHE A 197 20.35 17.94 16.47
C PHE A 197 21.52 18.06 17.45
N LYS A 198 22.30 19.15 17.40
CA LYS A 198 23.32 19.46 18.43
C LYS A 198 22.73 19.54 19.83
N GLY A 199 21.58 20.21 19.98
CA GLY A 199 20.88 20.32 21.26
C GLY A 199 20.41 18.96 21.78
N LEU A 200 19.90 18.09 20.89
CA LEU A 200 19.51 16.73 21.24
C LEU A 200 20.71 15.89 21.70
N ILE A 201 21.85 15.94 21.00
CA ILE A 201 23.08 15.25 21.42
C ILE A 201 23.48 15.67 22.84
N ALA A 202 23.47 16.97 23.12
CA ALA A 202 23.84 17.50 24.44
C ALA A 202 22.91 16.98 25.55
N LYS A 203 21.59 16.93 25.31
CA LYS A 203 20.61 16.39 26.26
C LYS A 203 20.79 14.88 26.47
N LEU A 204 21.02 14.13 25.39
CA LEU A 204 21.11 12.67 25.42
C LEU A 204 22.44 12.15 25.94
N LYS A 205 23.49 12.97 25.98
CA LYS A 205 24.84 12.57 26.42
C LYS A 205 24.88 11.95 27.83
N SER A 206 23.92 12.27 28.69
CA SER A 206 23.82 11.72 30.05
C SER A 206 22.83 10.55 30.18
N LEU A 207 22.09 10.24 29.12
CA LEU A 207 20.96 9.29 29.12
C LEU A 207 21.14 8.13 28.15
N ALA A 208 21.88 8.32 27.06
CA ALA A 208 22.08 7.34 26.00
C ALA A 208 23.48 6.68 26.07
N PRO A 209 23.65 5.46 25.54
CA PRO A 209 24.97 4.81 25.42
C PRO A 209 25.98 5.60 24.58
N ASP A 210 27.27 5.43 24.88
CA ASP A 210 28.37 6.14 24.21
C ASP A 210 28.41 5.87 22.69
N GLU A 211 28.02 4.66 22.27
CA GLU A 211 27.94 4.26 20.86
C GLU A 211 26.91 5.10 20.10
N VAL A 212 25.76 5.37 20.74
CA VAL A 212 24.67 6.18 20.16
C VAL A 212 25.15 7.62 20.00
N ILE A 213 25.76 8.19 21.04
CA ILE A 213 26.29 9.54 21.00
C ILE A 213 27.37 9.68 19.92
N THR A 214 28.29 8.71 19.83
CA THR A 214 29.36 8.68 18.82
C THR A 214 28.79 8.67 17.40
N TRP A 215 27.74 7.88 17.15
CA TRP A 215 27.06 7.89 15.87
C TRP A 215 26.39 9.24 15.59
N MET A 216 25.67 9.81 16.56
CA MET A 216 24.97 11.09 16.37
C MET A 216 25.95 12.21 16.04
N GLU A 217 27.11 12.23 16.70
CA GLU A 217 28.21 13.14 16.36
C GLU A 217 28.74 12.88 14.94
N SER A 218 28.81 11.63 14.50
CA SER A 218 29.19 11.30 13.12
C SER A 218 28.16 11.77 12.10
N ALA A 219 26.86 11.56 12.36
CA ALA A 219 25.78 12.05 11.53
C ALA A 219 25.79 13.59 11.46
N LEU A 220 26.03 14.25 12.58
CA LEU A 220 26.17 15.70 12.65
C LEU A 220 27.32 16.20 11.77
N ARG A 221 28.48 15.51 11.79
CA ARG A 221 29.61 15.83 10.89
C ARG A 221 29.22 15.69 9.42
N SER A 222 28.48 14.64 9.05
CA SER A 222 27.98 14.45 7.68
C SER A 222 26.99 15.56 7.28
N MET A 223 26.07 15.95 8.17
CA MET A 223 25.15 17.07 7.92
C MET A 223 25.90 18.38 7.70
N GLN A 224 26.90 18.67 8.54
CA GLN A 224 27.73 19.87 8.40
C GLN A 224 28.50 19.88 7.09
N TYR A 225 29.07 18.73 6.69
CA TYR A 225 29.75 18.59 5.40
C TYR A 225 28.81 18.93 4.23
N VAL A 226 27.64 18.29 4.18
CA VAL A 226 26.65 18.52 3.11
C VAL A 226 26.16 19.97 3.11
N ARG A 227 25.98 20.57 4.30
CA ARG A 227 25.59 21.97 4.44
C ARG A 227 26.60 22.94 3.80
N THR A 228 27.90 22.63 3.81
CA THR A 228 28.92 23.47 3.13
C THR A 228 28.78 23.48 1.61
N GLN A 229 28.21 22.43 1.03
CA GLN A 229 28.01 22.30 -0.42
C GLN A 229 26.61 22.75 -0.84
N ALA A 230 25.68 22.88 0.12
CA ALA A 230 24.27 23.13 -0.11
C ALA A 230 24.00 24.43 -0.89
N ASP A 231 24.76 25.50 -0.63
CA ASP A 231 24.62 26.78 -1.35
C ASP A 231 24.76 26.62 -2.87
N LYS A 232 25.63 25.70 -3.32
CA LYS A 232 25.86 25.41 -4.74
C LYS A 232 24.82 24.45 -5.32
N MET A 233 24.44 23.42 -4.56
CA MET A 233 23.68 22.28 -5.08
C MET A 233 22.16 22.44 -4.93
N LEU A 234 21.70 23.13 -3.89
CA LEU A 234 20.27 23.31 -3.62
C LEU A 234 19.50 24.08 -4.70
N PRO A 235 20.04 25.10 -5.41
CA PRO A 235 19.26 25.83 -6.42
C PRO A 235 18.65 24.91 -7.49
N ASN A 236 19.44 23.99 -8.04
CA ASN A 236 18.96 23.06 -9.07
C ASN A 236 18.06 21.98 -8.46
N ALA A 237 18.44 21.42 -7.30
CA ALA A 237 17.64 20.42 -6.62
C ALA A 237 16.27 20.95 -6.18
N LEU A 238 16.19 22.21 -5.76
CA LEU A 238 14.94 22.88 -5.39
C LEU A 238 14.02 23.00 -6.61
N LYS A 239 14.54 23.39 -7.77
CA LYS A 239 13.74 23.49 -8.99
C LYS A 239 13.08 22.15 -9.33
N GLU A 240 13.87 21.07 -9.32
CA GLU A 240 13.36 19.72 -9.57
C GLU A 240 12.36 19.28 -8.50
N ALA A 241 12.64 19.57 -7.22
CA ALA A 241 11.71 19.28 -6.14
C ALA A 241 10.36 20.00 -6.31
N ILE A 242 10.35 21.25 -6.79
CA ILE A 242 9.10 21.98 -7.05
C ILE A 242 8.25 21.27 -8.11
N TYR A 243 8.82 20.87 -9.25
CA TYR A 243 8.10 20.10 -10.27
C TYR A 243 7.54 18.78 -9.71
N LYS A 244 8.35 18.12 -8.90
CA LYS A 244 7.97 16.89 -8.18
C LYS A 244 6.79 17.11 -7.21
N LEU A 245 6.72 18.24 -6.53
CA LEU A 245 5.58 18.57 -5.68
C LEU A 245 4.33 18.94 -6.49
N GLU A 246 4.47 19.55 -7.66
CA GLU A 246 3.37 19.80 -8.58
C GLU A 246 2.76 18.50 -9.13
N ASP A 247 3.61 17.55 -9.55
CA ASP A 247 3.20 16.21 -9.97
C ASP A 247 2.46 15.47 -8.84
N LEU A 248 2.99 15.55 -7.62
CA LEU A 248 2.37 14.95 -6.45
C LEU A 248 1.00 15.59 -6.15
N GLU A 249 0.90 16.92 -6.18
CA GLU A 249 -0.35 17.63 -5.97
C GLU A 249 -1.41 17.21 -6.99
N LEU A 250 -1.04 17.09 -8.27
CA LEU A 250 -1.92 16.63 -9.32
C LEU A 250 -2.38 15.18 -9.09
N ALA A 251 -1.47 14.29 -8.70
CA ALA A 251 -1.78 12.90 -8.39
C ALA A 251 -2.71 12.78 -7.18
N LEU A 252 -2.48 13.58 -6.13
CA LEU A 252 -3.33 13.65 -4.93
C LEU A 252 -4.72 14.17 -5.27
N LYS A 253 -4.84 15.24 -6.06
CA LYS A 253 -6.15 15.76 -6.51
C LYS A 253 -6.96 14.71 -7.27
N LYS A 254 -6.31 13.92 -8.13
CA LYS A 254 -6.95 12.80 -8.83
C LYS A 254 -7.42 11.71 -7.86
N GLN A 255 -6.59 11.36 -6.88
CA GLN A 255 -6.92 10.37 -5.85
C GLN A 255 -8.07 10.83 -4.94
N ILE A 256 -8.10 12.10 -4.53
CA ILE A 256 -9.19 12.65 -3.73
C ILE A 256 -10.51 12.57 -4.51
N LYS A 257 -10.50 12.95 -5.79
CA LYS A 257 -11.68 12.87 -6.64
C LYS A 257 -12.23 11.44 -6.77
N SER A 258 -11.36 10.43 -6.85
CA SER A 258 -11.80 9.03 -6.91
C SER A 258 -12.41 8.54 -5.58
N LEU A 259 -11.91 9.04 -4.44
CA LEU A 259 -12.46 8.74 -3.12
C LEU A 259 -13.83 9.42 -2.88
N GLU A 260 -14.05 10.61 -3.42
CA GLU A 260 -15.28 11.38 -3.22
C GLU A 260 -16.42 11.03 -4.19
N GLN A 261 -16.11 10.51 -5.37
CA GLN A 261 -17.10 10.13 -6.37
C GLN A 261 -16.91 8.68 -6.84
N PRO A 262 -17.19 7.67 -5.98
CA PRO A 262 -17.02 6.27 -6.35
C PRO A 262 -17.86 5.82 -7.57
N HIS A 263 -18.87 6.60 -7.99
CA HIS A 263 -19.83 6.23 -9.04
C HIS A 263 -19.80 7.12 -10.32
N LYS A 264 -18.85 8.06 -10.47
CA LYS A 264 -18.74 8.93 -11.67
C LYS A 264 -17.28 9.17 -12.13
N ALA A 265 -16.46 8.12 -12.17
CA ALA A 265 -15.17 8.20 -12.87
C ALA A 265 -15.38 7.86 -14.35
N LEU A 266 -15.10 8.87 -15.19
CA LEU A 266 -15.24 8.94 -16.64
C LEU A 266 -14.45 7.83 -17.35
N ALA A 267 -15.02 7.39 -18.49
CA ALA A 267 -14.27 6.74 -19.55
C ALA A 267 -12.96 7.50 -19.83
N ASP A 268 -11.88 6.76 -20.14
CA ASP A 268 -10.51 7.22 -20.42
C ASP A 268 -9.56 7.53 -19.26
N THR A 269 -9.64 6.79 -18.15
CA THR A 269 -8.45 6.60 -17.31
C THR A 269 -8.27 5.13 -16.96
N LYS A 270 -7.13 4.56 -17.38
CA LYS A 270 -6.66 3.22 -16.96
C LYS A 270 -6.75 3.13 -15.44
N SER A 271 -7.78 2.45 -14.95
CA SER A 271 -8.02 2.19 -13.53
C SER A 271 -7.00 1.15 -13.07
N ILE A 272 -5.98 1.60 -12.35
CA ILE A 272 -5.03 0.71 -11.68
C ILE A 272 -5.72 0.22 -10.39
N HIS A 273 -6.56 -0.80 -10.51
CA HIS A 273 -7.05 -1.57 -9.37
C HIS A 273 -6.00 -2.62 -9.04
N ARG A 274 -5.23 -2.42 -7.97
CA ARG A 274 -4.18 -3.36 -7.53
C ARG A 274 -4.80 -4.55 -6.78
N LEU A 275 -4.28 -5.75 -7.06
CA LEU A 275 -4.50 -7.03 -6.37
C LEU A 275 -4.68 -6.89 -4.86
N ASP A 276 -5.48 -7.80 -4.28
CA ASP A 276 -5.45 -8.07 -2.84
C ASP A 276 -4.01 -8.38 -2.39
N ASP A 277 -3.57 -7.76 -1.30
CA ASP A 277 -2.18 -7.82 -0.82
C ASP A 277 -1.75 -9.22 -0.37
N SER A 278 -2.68 -10.16 -0.18
CA SER A 278 -2.35 -11.56 0.08
C SER A 278 -1.88 -12.32 -1.17
N VAL A 279 -2.00 -11.72 -2.36
CA VAL A 279 -1.76 -12.37 -3.66
C VAL A 279 -0.60 -11.73 -4.43
N ALA A 280 -0.38 -10.43 -4.29
CA ALA A 280 0.72 -9.72 -4.96
C ALA A 280 2.13 -9.96 -4.38
N GLN A 281 2.21 -10.64 -3.22
CA GLN A 281 3.48 -10.89 -2.49
C GLN A 281 3.87 -12.37 -2.44
N ILE A 282 3.20 -13.24 -3.19
CA ILE A 282 3.48 -14.67 -3.06
C ILE A 282 4.69 -15.03 -3.91
N ASP A 283 5.84 -15.15 -3.25
CA ASP A 283 7.00 -15.84 -3.80
C ASP A 283 6.54 -17.16 -4.45
N PRO A 284 6.94 -17.47 -5.71
CA PRO A 284 6.68 -18.76 -6.34
C PRO A 284 7.00 -19.98 -5.45
N HIS A 285 7.91 -19.83 -4.48
CA HIS A 285 8.20 -20.84 -3.45
C HIS A 285 7.05 -21.03 -2.43
N ILE A 286 6.39 -19.95 -2.01
CA ILE A 286 5.23 -19.98 -1.09
C ILE A 286 4.01 -20.60 -1.79
N ILE A 287 3.78 -20.31 -3.08
CA ILE A 287 2.67 -20.90 -3.87
C ILE A 287 2.73 -22.44 -3.87
N ARG A 288 3.94 -23.01 -3.98
CA ARG A 288 4.13 -24.46 -3.97
C ARG A 288 3.70 -25.10 -2.66
N SER A 289 3.94 -24.40 -1.55
CA SER A 289 3.62 -24.85 -0.18
C SER A 289 2.13 -24.72 0.21
N MET A 290 1.32 -24.04 -0.61
CA MET A 290 -0.11 -23.84 -0.32
C MET A 290 -0.94 -25.11 -0.39
N LYS A 291 -1.98 -25.15 0.46
CA LYS A 291 -3.06 -26.14 0.37
C LYS A 291 -3.87 -25.92 -0.91
N ASN A 292 -4.49 -26.98 -1.44
CA ASN A 292 -5.29 -26.88 -2.65
C ASN A 292 -6.47 -25.90 -2.52
N SER A 293 -7.12 -25.83 -1.35
CA SER A 293 -8.17 -24.84 -1.10
C SER A 293 -7.68 -23.39 -1.23
N GLN A 294 -6.44 -23.12 -0.82
CA GLN A 294 -5.81 -21.81 -0.96
C GLN A 294 -5.44 -21.53 -2.43
N LYS A 295 -5.03 -22.56 -3.18
CA LYS A 295 -4.73 -22.45 -4.62
C LYS A 295 -5.98 -22.13 -5.45
N GLY A 296 -7.16 -22.64 -5.05
CA GLY A 296 -8.45 -22.28 -5.67
C GLY A 296 -8.75 -20.79 -5.49
N ILE A 297 -8.74 -20.30 -4.25
CA ILE A 297 -8.96 -18.89 -3.90
C ILE A 297 -7.92 -17.97 -4.58
N TYR A 298 -6.66 -18.40 -4.59
CA TYR A 298 -5.58 -17.67 -5.27
C TYR A 298 -5.87 -17.50 -6.77
N GLY A 299 -6.33 -18.56 -7.44
CA GLY A 299 -6.73 -18.49 -8.84
C GLY A 299 -7.81 -17.44 -9.07
N GLU A 300 -8.88 -17.45 -8.28
CA GLU A 300 -9.99 -16.49 -8.36
C GLU A 300 -9.56 -15.02 -8.15
N ILE A 301 -8.57 -14.77 -7.28
CA ILE A 301 -8.06 -13.41 -7.06
C ILE A 301 -7.23 -12.94 -8.27
N ILE A 302 -6.36 -13.80 -8.79
CA ILE A 302 -5.52 -13.49 -9.95
C ILE A 302 -6.36 -13.25 -11.20
N SER A 303 -7.35 -14.11 -11.47
CA SER A 303 -8.22 -13.94 -12.64
C SER A 303 -9.09 -12.69 -12.54
N ASP A 304 -9.62 -12.38 -11.35
CA ASP A 304 -10.41 -11.16 -11.14
C ASP A 304 -9.59 -9.89 -11.37
N HIS A 305 -8.34 -9.87 -10.90
CA HIS A 305 -7.43 -8.77 -11.18
C HIS A 305 -7.10 -8.66 -12.66
N HIS A 306 -6.79 -9.78 -13.32
CA HIS A 306 -6.52 -9.81 -14.75
C HIS A 306 -7.65 -9.21 -15.58
N MET A 307 -8.90 -9.51 -15.21
CA MET A 307 -10.10 -8.95 -15.84
C MET A 307 -10.19 -7.44 -15.58
N LYS A 308 -10.02 -7.01 -14.31
CA LYS A 308 -10.06 -5.59 -13.93
C LYS A 308 -9.03 -4.74 -14.68
N GLU A 309 -7.79 -5.22 -14.80
CA GLU A 309 -6.73 -4.53 -15.56
C GLU A 309 -7.05 -4.35 -17.05
N ARG A 310 -7.92 -5.21 -17.60
CA ARG A 310 -8.34 -5.20 -19.01
C ARG A 310 -9.66 -4.47 -19.24
N GLY A 311 -10.14 -3.71 -18.26
CA GLY A 311 -11.36 -2.91 -18.40
C GLY A 311 -12.63 -3.73 -18.24
N PHE A 312 -12.61 -4.76 -17.39
CA PHE A 312 -13.82 -5.49 -17.01
C PHE A 312 -14.26 -5.11 -15.59
N ILE A 313 -15.55 -4.83 -15.42
CA ILE A 313 -16.17 -4.50 -14.13
C ILE A 313 -16.83 -5.76 -13.57
N ASN A 314 -16.45 -6.19 -12.36
CA ASN A 314 -17.07 -7.35 -11.70
C ASN A 314 -18.49 -6.99 -11.20
N LEU A 315 -19.47 -7.82 -11.54
CA LEU A 315 -20.89 -7.67 -11.23
C LEU A 315 -21.37 -8.60 -10.11
N LEU A 316 -20.50 -9.46 -9.57
CA LEU A 316 -20.85 -10.29 -8.40
C LEU A 316 -21.17 -9.42 -7.18
N PRO A 317 -21.93 -9.93 -6.18
CA PRO A 317 -22.16 -9.22 -4.92
C PRO A 317 -20.85 -8.82 -4.22
N GLU A 318 -20.84 -7.70 -3.48
CA GLU A 318 -19.62 -7.12 -2.88
C GLU A 318 -18.88 -8.11 -1.96
N ASP A 319 -19.62 -8.92 -1.19
CA ASP A 319 -19.07 -9.95 -0.34
C ASP A 319 -18.40 -11.09 -1.12
N ARG A 320 -18.71 -11.25 -2.42
CA ARG A 320 -18.07 -12.20 -3.34
C ARG A 320 -16.93 -11.57 -4.15
N GLN A 321 -16.89 -10.24 -4.26
CA GLN A 321 -15.80 -9.53 -4.94
C GLN A 321 -14.55 -9.42 -4.05
N VAL A 322 -14.74 -9.27 -2.73
CA VAL A 322 -13.62 -9.18 -1.77
C VAL A 322 -13.26 -10.58 -1.27
N ARG A 323 -12.16 -11.13 -1.77
CA ARG A 323 -11.66 -12.47 -1.43
C ARG A 323 -10.31 -12.37 -0.72
N LYS A 324 -10.18 -13.03 0.42
CA LYS A 324 -8.92 -13.14 1.18
C LYS A 324 -8.41 -14.57 1.14
N MET A 325 -7.09 -14.76 1.16
CA MET A 325 -6.45 -16.09 1.21
C MET A 325 -6.82 -16.94 2.44
N THR A 326 -7.40 -16.33 3.48
CA THR A 326 -7.90 -17.01 4.69
C THR A 326 -9.38 -17.38 4.61
N ASP A 327 -10.08 -17.00 3.55
CA ASP A 327 -11.50 -17.30 3.40
C ASP A 327 -11.73 -18.79 3.20
N LYS A 328 -12.91 -19.26 3.63
CA LYS A 328 -13.33 -20.64 3.34
C LYS A 328 -13.86 -20.70 1.90
N PRO A 329 -13.50 -21.72 1.11
CA PRO A 329 -14.13 -21.99 -0.17
C PRO A 329 -15.65 -21.96 -0.04
N ARG A 330 -16.32 -21.10 -0.82
CA ARG A 330 -17.77 -20.91 -0.75
C ARG A 330 -18.56 -21.99 -1.51
N GLY A 331 -17.86 -22.93 -2.15
CA GLY A 331 -18.45 -24.01 -2.95
C GLY A 331 -18.74 -23.59 -4.39
N ARG A 332 -19.43 -24.46 -5.14
CA ARG A 332 -19.56 -24.44 -6.61
C ARG A 332 -20.45 -23.32 -7.17
N GLY A 333 -19.94 -22.09 -7.13
CA GLY A 333 -20.56 -20.88 -7.66
C GLY A 333 -19.97 -20.47 -9.01
N ILE A 334 -20.45 -19.36 -9.58
CA ILE A 334 -19.77 -18.70 -10.70
C ILE A 334 -18.60 -17.90 -10.15
N ASP A 335 -17.39 -18.08 -10.69
CA ASP A 335 -16.19 -17.39 -10.21
C ASP A 335 -16.17 -15.90 -10.56
N GLY A 336 -16.71 -15.53 -11.71
CA GLY A 336 -16.75 -14.14 -12.14
C GLY A 336 -17.85 -13.85 -13.15
N ILE A 337 -18.49 -12.70 -12.96
CA ILE A 337 -19.47 -12.12 -13.88
C ILE A 337 -19.00 -10.71 -14.17
N TYR A 338 -18.71 -10.40 -15.43
CA TYR A 338 -18.07 -9.14 -15.79
C TYR A 338 -18.82 -8.38 -16.88
N GLN A 339 -18.90 -7.07 -16.72
CA GLN A 339 -19.23 -6.14 -17.80
C GLN A 339 -17.94 -5.67 -18.47
N ASN A 340 -17.87 -5.77 -19.79
CA ASN A 340 -16.77 -5.20 -20.58
C ASN A 340 -17.01 -3.71 -20.80
N THR A 341 -16.05 -2.86 -20.41
CA THR A 341 -16.16 -1.41 -20.66
C THR A 341 -15.91 -1.04 -22.13
N ASN A 342 -15.36 -1.96 -22.93
CA ASN A 342 -15.09 -1.79 -24.36
C ASN A 342 -15.66 -2.97 -25.19
N PRO A 343 -16.99 -3.07 -25.36
CA PRO A 343 -17.62 -4.16 -26.10
C PRO A 343 -17.22 -4.16 -27.60
N PRO A 344 -17.23 -5.32 -28.29
CA PRO A 344 -17.73 -6.64 -27.86
C PRO A 344 -16.65 -7.58 -27.24
N PRO A 345 -17.06 -8.59 -26.44
CA PRO A 345 -18.44 -8.86 -25.99
C PRO A 345 -18.86 -7.89 -24.87
N PRO A 346 -20.15 -7.61 -24.66
CA PRO A 346 -20.60 -6.72 -23.59
C PRO A 346 -20.47 -7.35 -22.19
N TYR A 347 -20.55 -8.68 -22.10
CA TYR A 347 -20.47 -9.41 -20.86
C TYR A 347 -19.61 -10.66 -20.99
N VAL A 348 -18.93 -11.03 -19.91
CA VAL A 348 -18.13 -12.24 -19.81
C VAL A 348 -18.44 -12.93 -18.49
N VAL A 349 -18.71 -14.23 -18.55
CA VAL A 349 -18.78 -15.11 -17.38
C VAL A 349 -17.53 -15.95 -17.38
N THR A 350 -16.84 -16.02 -16.24
CA THR A 350 -15.56 -16.73 -16.12
C THR A 350 -15.64 -17.89 -15.15
N GLU A 351 -14.83 -18.89 -15.43
CA GLU A 351 -14.43 -19.96 -14.52
C GLU A 351 -12.91 -19.99 -14.48
N THR A 352 -12.32 -20.14 -13.30
CA THR A 352 -10.88 -20.13 -13.09
C THR A 352 -10.41 -21.47 -12.52
N LYS A 353 -9.32 -22.01 -13.09
CA LYS A 353 -8.65 -23.18 -12.54
C LYS A 353 -7.19 -22.89 -12.28
N TYR A 354 -6.72 -23.32 -11.11
CA TYR A 354 -5.30 -23.29 -10.81
C TYR A 354 -4.62 -24.58 -11.30
N ARG A 355 -3.65 -24.46 -12.21
CA ARG A 355 -2.91 -25.60 -12.78
C ARG A 355 -1.62 -25.83 -12.00
N THR A 356 -1.48 -27.04 -11.46
CA THR A 356 -0.24 -27.49 -10.79
C THR A 356 0.82 -27.94 -11.82
N LYS A 357 2.11 -27.95 -11.42
CA LYS A 357 3.19 -28.54 -12.25
C LYS A 357 2.94 -29.98 -12.66
N ALA A 358 2.19 -30.74 -11.85
CA ALA A 358 1.83 -32.12 -12.13
C ALA A 358 0.70 -32.26 -13.17
N GLY A 359 0.25 -31.15 -13.78
CA GLY A 359 -0.81 -31.14 -14.79
C GLY A 359 -2.23 -31.25 -14.23
N LYS A 360 -2.39 -31.37 -12.90
CA LYS A 360 -3.70 -31.39 -12.24
C LYS A 360 -4.28 -29.98 -12.09
N TYR A 361 -5.59 -29.88 -12.19
CA TYR A 361 -6.35 -28.65 -12.02
C TYR A 361 -7.01 -28.62 -10.65
N ILE A 362 -6.85 -27.52 -9.94
CA ILE A 362 -7.49 -27.26 -8.65
C ILE A 362 -8.75 -26.42 -8.90
N ASP A 363 -9.84 -26.87 -8.29
CA ASP A 363 -11.16 -26.26 -8.34
C ASP A 363 -11.37 -25.26 -7.18
N ASP A 364 -12.46 -24.50 -7.21
CA ASP A 364 -12.88 -23.55 -6.17
C ASP A 364 -13.04 -24.24 -4.80
N ASP A 365 -13.54 -25.47 -4.79
CA ASP A 365 -13.70 -26.36 -3.64
C ASP A 365 -12.36 -26.92 -3.12
N GLY A 366 -11.24 -26.61 -3.77
CA GLY A 366 -9.90 -27.06 -3.40
C GLY A 366 -9.62 -28.51 -3.77
N ILE A 367 -10.44 -29.15 -4.61
CA ILE A 367 -10.22 -30.54 -5.03
C ILE A 367 -9.37 -30.56 -6.31
N ALA A 368 -8.30 -31.35 -6.29
CA ALA A 368 -7.49 -31.61 -7.47
C ALA A 368 -8.18 -32.62 -8.40
N LYS A 369 -8.34 -32.27 -9.68
CA LYS A 369 -9.03 -33.08 -10.69
C LYS A 369 -8.20 -33.17 -11.97
N ASP A 370 -8.40 -34.27 -12.69
CA ASP A 370 -7.81 -34.48 -14.02
C ASP A 370 -8.65 -33.84 -15.14
N THR A 371 -9.87 -33.37 -14.82
CA THR A 371 -10.81 -32.73 -15.75
C THR A 371 -11.12 -31.31 -15.31
N MET A 372 -11.04 -30.33 -16.22
CA MET A 372 -11.25 -28.90 -15.90
C MET A 372 -12.70 -28.53 -15.56
N LEU A 373 -13.69 -29.12 -16.26
CA LEU A 373 -15.11 -28.78 -16.08
C LEU A 373 -15.92 -30.05 -15.84
N SER A 374 -16.55 -30.13 -14.67
CA SER A 374 -17.31 -31.32 -14.25
C SER A 374 -18.83 -31.13 -14.46
N LYS A 375 -19.58 -32.24 -14.50
CA LYS A 375 -21.04 -32.19 -14.47
C LYS A 375 -21.49 -32.02 -13.01
N THR A 376 -22.19 -30.94 -12.73
CA THR A 376 -22.70 -30.66 -11.38
C THR A 376 -23.98 -31.44 -11.10
N LYS A 377 -24.27 -31.68 -9.81
CA LYS A 377 -25.60 -32.14 -9.39
C LYS A 377 -26.60 -31.00 -9.66
N GLY A 378 -27.86 -31.35 -9.94
CA GLY A 378 -28.92 -30.36 -10.15
C GLY A 378 -29.00 -29.38 -8.98
N SER A 379 -29.44 -28.15 -9.24
CA SER A 379 -29.53 -27.06 -8.26
C SER A 379 -30.97 -26.59 -8.08
N THR A 380 -31.32 -26.11 -6.90
CA THR A 380 -32.60 -25.45 -6.67
C THR A 380 -32.33 -23.98 -6.44
N VAL A 381 -32.86 -23.13 -7.32
CA VAL A 381 -32.70 -21.67 -7.28
C VAL A 381 -34.07 -21.05 -7.14
N ASN A 382 -34.29 -20.21 -6.12
CA ASN A 382 -35.57 -19.52 -5.89
C ASN A 382 -36.80 -20.46 -5.91
N GLY A 383 -36.65 -21.69 -5.38
CA GLY A 383 -37.71 -22.71 -5.35
C GLY A 383 -37.92 -23.48 -6.66
N MET A 384 -37.17 -23.17 -7.73
CA MET A 384 -37.21 -23.87 -9.01
C MET A 384 -36.06 -24.88 -9.11
N SER A 385 -36.37 -26.13 -9.48
CA SER A 385 -35.37 -27.18 -9.62
C SER A 385 -34.79 -27.23 -11.03
N TYR A 386 -33.46 -27.27 -11.13
CA TYR A 386 -32.71 -27.32 -12.38
C TYR A 386 -31.96 -28.65 -12.49
N PRO A 387 -31.95 -29.29 -13.68
CA PRO A 387 -31.31 -30.58 -13.87
C PRO A 387 -29.78 -30.49 -13.79
N PRO A 388 -29.09 -31.61 -13.55
CA PRO A 388 -27.63 -31.70 -13.62
C PRO A 388 -27.07 -31.16 -14.95
N ALA A 389 -26.22 -30.13 -14.88
CA ALA A 389 -25.63 -29.48 -16.05
C ALA A 389 -24.10 -29.42 -15.95
N LYS A 390 -23.43 -29.39 -17.11
CA LYS A 390 -21.98 -29.23 -17.18
C LYS A 390 -21.61 -27.82 -16.74
N GLN A 391 -20.60 -27.68 -15.90
CA GLN A 391 -20.07 -26.37 -15.49
C GLN A 391 -19.74 -25.53 -16.72
N MET A 392 -20.06 -24.24 -16.65
CA MET A 392 -19.97 -23.29 -17.77
C MET A 392 -20.91 -23.55 -18.97
N SER A 393 -21.90 -24.44 -18.87
CA SER A 393 -22.97 -24.54 -19.87
C SER A 393 -24.14 -23.61 -19.54
N ASP A 394 -25.00 -23.31 -20.53
CA ASP A 394 -26.19 -22.47 -20.31
C ASP A 394 -27.10 -23.00 -19.20
N GLY A 395 -27.29 -24.33 -19.14
CA GLY A 395 -28.08 -24.97 -18.11
C GLY A 395 -27.49 -24.85 -16.70
N TRP A 396 -26.19 -24.53 -16.60
CA TRP A 396 -25.50 -24.31 -15.33
C TRP A 396 -25.38 -22.83 -14.96
N ILE A 397 -25.07 -21.96 -15.94
CA ILE A 397 -24.86 -20.52 -15.76
C ILE A 397 -26.18 -19.80 -15.47
N LYS A 398 -27.22 -20.00 -16.29
CA LYS A 398 -28.45 -19.20 -16.21
C LYS A 398 -29.13 -19.24 -14.83
N PRO A 399 -29.25 -20.39 -14.15
CA PRO A 399 -29.82 -20.43 -12.81
C PRO A 399 -28.99 -19.62 -11.81
N ARG A 400 -27.66 -19.75 -11.86
CA ARG A 400 -26.74 -19.07 -10.95
C ARG A 400 -26.66 -17.56 -11.19
N LEU A 401 -26.72 -17.10 -12.45
CA LEU A 401 -26.81 -15.66 -12.72
C LEU A 401 -28.01 -15.00 -12.02
N SER A 402 -29.12 -15.72 -11.88
CA SER A 402 -30.31 -15.19 -11.20
C SER A 402 -30.23 -15.22 -9.67
N GLU A 403 -29.26 -15.93 -9.09
CA GLU A 403 -28.94 -15.89 -7.65
C GLU A 403 -28.01 -14.74 -7.31
N GLU A 404 -27.07 -14.46 -8.22
CA GLU A 404 -25.96 -13.53 -7.98
C GLU A 404 -26.30 -12.09 -8.36
N LEU A 405 -27.31 -11.87 -9.20
CA LEU A 405 -27.59 -10.55 -9.79
C LEU A 405 -29.02 -10.10 -9.52
N ASP A 406 -29.20 -8.78 -9.46
CA ASP A 406 -30.53 -8.20 -9.51
C ASP A 406 -31.23 -8.50 -10.85
N TYR A 407 -32.56 -8.49 -10.82
CA TYR A 407 -33.38 -8.86 -11.97
C TYR A 407 -33.08 -8.03 -13.24
N LYS A 408 -32.73 -6.75 -13.10
CA LYS A 408 -32.47 -5.86 -14.24
C LYS A 408 -31.15 -6.23 -14.89
N THR A 409 -30.09 -6.43 -14.11
CA THR A 409 -28.77 -6.84 -14.61
C THR A 409 -28.82 -8.24 -15.23
N PHE A 410 -29.50 -9.19 -14.57
CA PHE A 410 -29.74 -10.53 -15.12
C PHE A 410 -30.42 -10.49 -16.49
N LYS A 411 -31.48 -9.69 -16.65
CA LYS A 411 -32.16 -9.51 -17.93
C LYS A 411 -31.27 -8.87 -18.99
N ASP A 412 -30.42 -7.93 -18.61
CA ASP A 412 -29.54 -7.26 -19.56
C ASP A 412 -28.47 -8.21 -20.10
N ILE A 413 -27.83 -9.00 -19.23
CA ILE A 413 -26.83 -10.01 -19.62
C ILE A 413 -27.44 -11.08 -20.53
N THR A 414 -28.63 -11.58 -20.17
CA THR A 414 -29.29 -12.63 -20.97
C THR A 414 -29.79 -12.13 -22.33
N LYS A 415 -30.04 -10.82 -22.49
CA LYS A 415 -30.48 -10.21 -23.74
C LYS A 415 -29.34 -9.77 -24.65
N LYS A 416 -28.24 -9.25 -24.10
CA LYS A 416 -27.11 -8.68 -24.87
C LYS A 416 -26.03 -9.69 -25.28
N GLU A 417 -26.26 -10.97 -24.98
CA GLU A 417 -25.31 -12.08 -25.11
C GLU A 417 -24.03 -11.89 -24.27
N TYR A 418 -23.45 -13.01 -23.81
CA TYR A 418 -22.23 -13.02 -23.00
C TYR A 418 -21.29 -14.13 -23.47
N GLU A 419 -19.99 -13.91 -23.30
CA GLU A 419 -18.97 -14.92 -23.53
C GLU A 419 -18.69 -15.73 -22.26
N ARG A 420 -18.16 -16.94 -22.46
CA ARG A 420 -17.83 -17.89 -21.39
C ARG A 420 -16.35 -18.17 -21.48
N TRP A 421 -15.58 -17.78 -20.47
CA TRP A 421 -14.14 -17.90 -20.49
C TRP A 421 -13.67 -18.85 -19.39
N LEU A 422 -12.88 -19.86 -19.77
CA LEU A 422 -12.14 -20.70 -18.84
C LEU A 422 -10.72 -20.15 -18.72
N MET A 423 -10.37 -19.63 -17.55
CA MET A 423 -9.10 -19.01 -17.25
C MET A 423 -8.21 -19.99 -16.49
N ILE A 424 -6.94 -20.06 -16.86
CA ILE A 424 -5.94 -20.91 -16.22
C ILE A 424 -4.90 -20.01 -15.56
N VAL A 425 -4.73 -20.21 -14.25
CA VAL A 425 -3.68 -19.59 -13.45
C VAL A 425 -2.68 -20.68 -13.08
N ASP A 426 -1.40 -20.37 -13.03
CA ASP A 426 -0.40 -21.31 -12.51
C ASP A 426 0.51 -20.69 -11.44
N GLU A 427 1.61 -21.39 -11.12
CA GLU A 427 2.55 -20.96 -10.09
C GLU A 427 3.39 -19.73 -10.43
N SER A 428 3.30 -19.18 -11.65
CA SER A 428 3.85 -17.86 -11.94
C SER A 428 3.05 -16.74 -11.28
N GLY A 429 1.80 -17.01 -10.89
CA GLY A 429 0.87 -15.98 -10.42
C GLY A 429 0.25 -15.16 -11.55
N GLU A 430 0.27 -15.67 -12.78
CA GLU A 430 -0.36 -15.02 -13.92
C GLU A 430 -1.47 -15.89 -14.53
N VAL A 431 -2.41 -15.24 -15.23
CA VAL A 431 -3.33 -15.93 -16.14
C VAL A 431 -2.56 -16.30 -17.39
N ILE A 432 -2.31 -17.60 -17.56
CA ILE A 432 -1.48 -18.15 -18.64
C ILE A 432 -2.27 -18.63 -19.85
N ASN A 433 -3.58 -18.87 -19.69
CA ASN A 433 -4.46 -19.24 -20.79
C ASN A 433 -5.90 -18.81 -20.52
N ILE A 434 -6.60 -18.36 -21.55
CA ILE A 434 -8.03 -18.09 -21.53
C ILE A 434 -8.66 -18.80 -22.73
N THR A 435 -9.57 -19.73 -22.47
CA THR A 435 -10.28 -20.48 -23.51
C THR A 435 -11.75 -20.05 -23.56
N LYS A 436 -12.20 -19.61 -24.74
CA LYS A 436 -13.60 -19.29 -25.00
C LYS A 436 -14.42 -20.58 -25.14
N LEU A 437 -15.60 -20.61 -24.52
CA LEU A 437 -16.51 -21.75 -24.49
C LEU A 437 -17.84 -21.44 -25.19
N ASP A 438 -18.40 -22.46 -25.85
CA ASP A 438 -19.76 -22.43 -26.38
C ASP A 438 -20.82 -22.61 -25.27
N LYS A 439 -22.10 -22.52 -25.64
CA LYS A 439 -23.25 -22.72 -24.72
C LYS A 439 -23.30 -24.10 -24.05
N ASN A 440 -22.53 -25.08 -24.53
CA ASN A 440 -22.44 -26.44 -24.00
C ASN A 440 -21.13 -26.68 -23.23
N ALA A 441 -20.36 -25.62 -22.93
CA ALA A 441 -19.04 -25.70 -22.34
C ALA A 441 -18.02 -26.52 -23.15
N LYS A 442 -18.04 -26.37 -24.48
CA LYS A 442 -17.00 -26.87 -25.40
C LYS A 442 -16.09 -25.72 -25.82
N ALA A 443 -14.79 -25.97 -25.86
CA ALA A 443 -13.80 -24.99 -26.29
C ALA A 443 -14.01 -24.57 -27.75
N GLN A 444 -13.95 -23.27 -28.02
CA GLN A 444 -14.08 -22.66 -29.35
C GLN A 444 -12.80 -21.98 -29.83
N GLY A 445 -11.84 -21.74 -28.94
CA GLY A 445 -10.59 -21.06 -29.25
C GLY A 445 -10.01 -20.37 -28.01
N ASN A 446 -8.80 -19.80 -28.14
CA ASN A 446 -8.18 -19.03 -27.06
C ASN A 446 -8.42 -17.53 -27.25
N VAL A 447 -8.56 -16.83 -26.13
CA VAL A 447 -8.61 -15.37 -26.07
C VAL A 447 -7.20 -14.85 -25.89
N LYS A 448 -6.85 -13.75 -26.55
CA LYS A 448 -5.53 -13.14 -26.43
C LYS A 448 -5.37 -12.52 -25.04
N ILE A 449 -4.32 -12.93 -24.33
CA ILE A 449 -3.92 -12.43 -23.01
C ILE A 449 -3.16 -11.12 -23.14
#